data_AF-A0A7C9DC53-F1
#
_entry.id   AF-A0A7C9DC53-F1
#
_cell.length_a   1.000
_cell.length_b   1.000
_cell.length_c   1.000
_cell.angle_alpha   90.00
_cell.angle_beta   90.00
_cell.angle_gamma   90.00
#
_symmetry.space_group_name_H-M   'P 1'
#
loop_
_entity.id
_entity.type
_entity.pdbx_description
1 polymer ?
#
loop_
_entity_poly.entity_id
_entity_poly.type
_entity_poly.pdbx_seq_one_letter_code
_entity_poly.pdbx_strand_id
1 'polypeptide(L)'
;MVKTTKGGKVMNPTDAYRKELRKKELKRNKKERKKVREVGLLKKDPDQIKDQIQKLEMMKAEGALDKARKHKKRQLEDTLKLVLKKRKEYEEKMKEKGEEPVMFSHLGPVRRRTSAEEEERSKHPQPEDSVYYHPTLNPTGAPPPGKPPMYKSSVGPRIPLSEPSSSAGAGPSSSADAALLTSDDVALPGLPPPPPL
;
A
#
# COMPACT_ATOMS: atom_id res chain seq x y z
N MET A 1 -16.49 0.48 -31.70
CA MET A 1 -15.29 0.20 -32.51
C MET A 1 -14.80 -1.21 -32.22
N VAL A 2 -14.99 -2.14 -33.16
CA VAL A 2 -14.65 -3.56 -32.96
C VAL A 2 -13.13 -3.69 -32.91
N LYS A 3 -12.59 -4.35 -31.87
CA LYS A 3 -11.14 -4.56 -31.74
C LYS A 3 -10.72 -5.59 -32.78
N THR A 4 -9.91 -5.18 -33.74
CA THR A 4 -9.32 -6.07 -34.75
C THR A 4 -7.93 -6.50 -34.32
N THR A 5 -7.50 -7.68 -34.79
CA THR A 5 -6.13 -8.16 -34.61
C THR A 5 -5.16 -7.41 -35.54
N LYS A 6 -3.84 -7.55 -35.34
CA LYS A 6 -2.81 -6.90 -36.16
C LYS A 6 -2.91 -7.22 -37.66
N GLY A 7 -3.66 -8.27 -38.03
CA GLY A 7 -3.96 -8.67 -39.41
C GLY A 7 -5.39 -8.35 -39.89
N GLY A 8 -6.08 -7.38 -39.28
CA GLY A 8 -7.40 -6.91 -39.75
C GLY A 8 -8.58 -7.84 -39.42
N LYS A 9 -8.35 -9.10 -39.05
CA LYS A 9 -9.42 -10.03 -38.61
C LYS A 9 -10.06 -9.54 -37.31
N VAL A 10 -11.39 -9.57 -37.26
CA VAL A 10 -12.19 -9.30 -36.06
C VAL A 10 -11.74 -10.23 -34.95
N MET A 11 -11.42 -9.64 -33.79
CA MET A 11 -10.85 -10.39 -32.68
C MET A 11 -11.92 -11.22 -31.96
N ASN A 12 -11.60 -12.46 -31.60
CA ASN A 12 -12.49 -13.32 -30.82
C ASN A 12 -12.86 -12.63 -29.47
N PRO A 13 -14.14 -12.60 -29.07
CA PRO A 13 -14.57 -11.97 -27.81
C PRO A 13 -13.84 -12.49 -26.58
N THR A 14 -13.53 -13.80 -26.49
CA THR A 14 -12.79 -14.39 -25.38
C THR A 14 -11.34 -13.89 -25.33
N ASP A 15 -10.68 -13.82 -26.48
CA ASP A 15 -9.32 -13.28 -26.53
C ASP A 15 -9.31 -11.78 -26.23
N ALA A 16 -10.36 -11.05 -26.63
CA ALA A 16 -10.47 -9.63 -26.35
C ALA A 16 -10.55 -9.40 -24.83
N TYR A 17 -11.34 -10.22 -24.13
CA TYR A 17 -11.40 -10.23 -22.68
C TYR A 17 -10.06 -10.59 -22.02
N ARG A 18 -9.36 -11.64 -22.49
CA ARG A 18 -8.02 -12.00 -22.00
C ARG A 18 -7.01 -10.86 -22.18
N LYS A 19 -6.99 -10.22 -23.35
CA LYS A 19 -6.11 -9.07 -23.61
C LYS A 19 -6.46 -7.88 -22.73
N GLU A 20 -7.74 -7.65 -22.44
CA GLU A 20 -8.15 -6.61 -21.50
C GLU A 20 -7.69 -6.90 -20.07
N LEU A 21 -7.83 -8.15 -19.60
CA LEU A 21 -7.32 -8.57 -18.30
C LEU A 21 -5.80 -8.38 -18.21
N ARG A 22 -5.04 -8.88 -19.19
CA ARG A 22 -3.58 -8.69 -19.26
C ARG A 22 -3.20 -7.21 -19.31
N LYS A 23 -3.97 -6.38 -20.03
CA LYS A 23 -3.73 -4.91 -20.07
C LYS A 23 -4.00 -4.27 -18.71
N LYS A 24 -5.05 -4.68 -17.98
CA LYS A 24 -5.35 -4.21 -16.61
C LYS A 24 -4.25 -4.62 -15.65
N GLU A 25 -3.81 -5.88 -15.71
CA GLU A 25 -2.72 -6.43 -14.90
C GLU A 25 -1.39 -5.71 -15.19
N LEU A 26 -1.01 -5.56 -16.46
CA LEU A 26 0.22 -4.85 -16.86
C LEU A 26 0.20 -3.39 -16.40
N LYS A 27 -0.97 -2.74 -16.41
CA LYS A 27 -1.14 -1.39 -15.84
C LYS A 27 -0.92 -1.38 -14.33
N ARG A 28 -1.44 -2.38 -13.59
CA ARG A 28 -1.20 -2.50 -12.14
C ARG A 28 0.29 -2.74 -11.85
N ASN A 29 0.92 -3.69 -12.52
CA ASN A 29 2.36 -3.95 -12.43
C ASN A 29 3.20 -2.71 -12.74
N LYS A 30 2.83 -1.91 -13.76
CA LYS A 30 3.54 -0.67 -14.08
C LYS A 30 3.37 0.39 -13.00
N LYS A 31 2.18 0.50 -12.38
CA LYS A 31 1.95 1.40 -11.25
C LYS A 31 2.75 0.97 -10.02
N GLU A 32 2.74 -0.32 -9.71
CA GLU A 32 3.50 -0.88 -8.60
C GLU A 32 5.00 -0.67 -8.79
N ARG A 33 5.56 -0.99 -9.97
CA ARG A 33 6.96 -0.70 -10.29
C ARG A 33 7.31 0.78 -10.13
N LYS A 34 6.40 1.70 -10.48
CA LYS A 34 6.60 3.14 -10.27
C LYS A 34 6.62 3.49 -8.78
N LYS A 35 5.70 2.95 -7.99
CA LYS A 35 5.67 3.14 -6.53
C LYS A 35 6.93 2.59 -5.86
N VAL A 36 7.35 1.37 -6.23
CA VAL A 36 8.58 0.75 -5.73
C VAL A 36 9.79 1.61 -6.07
N ARG A 37 9.89 2.12 -7.30
CA ARG A 37 10.96 3.06 -7.68
C ARG A 37 10.93 4.36 -6.89
N GLU A 38 9.74 4.93 -6.67
CA GLU A 38 9.57 6.18 -5.91
C GLU A 38 9.96 5.99 -4.44
N VAL A 39 9.52 4.90 -3.81
CA VAL A 39 9.92 4.55 -2.44
C VAL A 39 11.42 4.28 -2.35
N GLY A 40 11.98 3.51 -3.29
CA GLY A 40 13.42 3.25 -3.33
C GLY A 40 14.26 4.51 -3.55
N LEU A 41 13.73 5.51 -4.24
CA LEU A 41 14.36 6.81 -4.40
C LEU A 41 14.25 7.66 -3.12
N LEU A 42 13.08 7.66 -2.47
CA LEU A 42 12.85 8.42 -1.23
C LEU A 42 13.71 7.91 -0.06
N LYS A 43 13.97 6.59 -0.04
CA LYS A 43 14.88 5.93 0.90
C LYS A 43 16.36 6.30 0.72
N LYS A 44 16.76 6.89 -0.41
CA LYS A 44 18.13 7.36 -0.58
C LYS A 44 18.33 8.66 0.19
N ASP A 45 19.43 8.74 0.92
CA ASP A 45 19.78 9.94 1.65
C ASP A 45 20.45 10.96 0.73
N PRO A 46 19.90 12.19 0.62
CA PRO A 46 20.46 13.22 -0.24
C PRO A 46 21.85 13.65 0.24
N ASP A 47 22.11 13.60 1.54
CA ASP A 47 23.39 14.05 2.11
C ASP A 47 24.51 13.07 1.78
N GLN A 48 24.25 11.74 1.83
CA GLN A 48 25.21 10.75 1.34
C GLN A 48 25.56 10.95 -0.15
N ILE A 49 24.58 11.36 -0.97
CA ILE A 49 24.81 11.66 -2.39
C ILE A 49 25.65 12.94 -2.54
N LYS A 50 25.40 13.97 -1.73
CA LYS A 50 26.21 15.20 -1.69
C LYS A 50 27.64 14.91 -1.29
N ASP A 51 27.87 14.09 -0.27
CA ASP A 51 29.20 13.73 0.20
C ASP A 51 30.00 13.00 -0.89
N GLN A 52 29.34 12.12 -1.66
CA GLN A 52 29.95 11.46 -2.80
C GLN A 52 30.31 12.45 -3.92
N ILE A 53 29.47 13.46 -4.17
CA ILE A 53 29.75 14.52 -5.14
C ILE A 53 30.95 15.36 -4.65
N GLN A 54 30.96 15.78 -3.39
CA GLN A 54 32.05 16.54 -2.79
C GLN A 54 33.37 15.78 -2.87
N LYS A 55 33.37 14.48 -2.56
CA LYS A 55 34.57 13.63 -2.70
C LYS A 55 35.08 13.61 -4.14
N LEU A 56 34.19 13.50 -5.13
CA LEU A 56 34.57 13.56 -6.55
C LEU A 56 35.04 14.96 -6.98
N GLU A 57 34.55 16.01 -6.34
CA GLU A 57 34.99 17.39 -6.55
C GLU A 57 36.36 17.69 -5.96
N MET A 58 36.64 17.23 -4.75
CA MET A 58 37.96 17.34 -4.13
C MET A 58 39.03 16.65 -4.99
N MET A 59 38.74 15.43 -5.48
CA MET A 59 39.64 14.71 -6.40
C MET A 59 39.79 15.41 -7.76
N LYS A 60 38.83 16.25 -8.17
CA LYS A 60 38.96 17.07 -9.37
C LYS A 60 39.90 18.25 -9.12
N ALA A 61 39.83 18.85 -7.93
CA ALA A 61 40.71 19.94 -7.52
C ALA A 61 42.17 19.48 -7.36
N GLU A 62 42.38 18.24 -6.92
CA GLU A 62 43.71 17.60 -6.81
C GLU A 62 44.39 17.25 -8.15
N GLY A 63 43.70 17.45 -9.28
CA GLY A 63 44.37 17.50 -10.59
C GLY A 63 44.44 16.18 -11.37
N ALA A 64 43.32 15.45 -11.50
CA ALA A 64 42.90 14.76 -12.74
C ALA A 64 41.65 13.89 -12.47
N LEU A 65 40.47 14.37 -12.89
CA LEU A 65 39.25 13.56 -12.83
C LEU A 65 39.01 12.83 -14.16
N ASP A 66 39.07 11.50 -14.09
CA ASP A 66 38.86 10.59 -15.22
C ASP A 66 37.45 10.73 -15.84
N LYS A 67 37.28 10.39 -17.13
CA LYS A 67 35.98 10.51 -17.85
C LYS A 67 34.87 9.73 -17.14
N ALA A 68 35.19 8.55 -16.61
CA ALA A 68 34.28 7.73 -15.83
C ALA A 68 33.82 8.42 -14.54
N ARG A 69 34.75 9.09 -13.83
CA ARG A 69 34.45 9.80 -12.59
C ARG A 69 33.62 11.06 -12.84
N LYS A 70 33.86 11.79 -13.95
CA LYS A 70 33.00 12.89 -14.40
C LYS A 70 31.58 12.41 -14.70
N HIS A 71 31.43 11.27 -15.36
CA HIS A 71 30.12 10.69 -15.64
C HIS A 71 29.40 10.25 -14.35
N LYS A 72 30.12 9.61 -13.42
CA LYS A 72 29.57 9.25 -12.10
C LYS A 72 29.11 10.47 -11.31
N LYS A 73 29.90 11.56 -11.30
CA LYS A 73 29.51 12.84 -10.69
C LYS A 73 28.19 13.34 -11.27
N ARG A 74 28.05 13.37 -12.60
CA ARG A 74 26.80 13.79 -13.27
C ARG A 74 25.60 12.89 -12.92
N GLN A 75 25.79 11.57 -12.86
CA GLN A 75 24.73 10.64 -12.45
C GLN A 75 24.27 10.87 -11.01
N LEU A 76 25.21 11.17 -10.10
CA LEU A 76 24.91 11.50 -8.72
C LEU A 76 24.18 12.84 -8.59
N GLU A 77 24.58 13.86 -9.35
CA GLU A 77 23.87 15.15 -9.42
C GLU A 77 22.43 14.98 -9.92
N ASP A 78 22.22 14.21 -10.99
CA ASP A 78 20.89 13.94 -11.54
C ASP A 78 20.03 13.16 -10.53
N THR A 79 20.63 12.20 -9.83
CA THR A 79 19.96 11.46 -8.74
C THR A 79 19.61 12.39 -7.58
N LEU A 80 20.53 13.27 -7.15
CA LEU A 80 20.32 14.23 -6.07
C LEU A 80 19.15 15.17 -6.38
N LYS A 81 19.12 15.74 -7.59
CA LYS A 81 18.03 16.61 -8.04
C LYS A 81 16.68 15.88 -7.98
N LEU A 82 16.64 14.62 -8.41
CA LEU A 82 15.42 13.82 -8.39
C LEU A 82 14.98 13.48 -6.96
N VAL A 83 15.90 13.12 -6.06
CA VAL A 83 15.63 12.87 -4.63
C VAL A 83 15.10 14.13 -3.95
N LEU A 84 15.76 15.28 -4.14
CA LEU A 84 15.34 16.55 -3.54
C LEU A 84 13.96 16.98 -4.04
N LYS A 85 13.71 16.87 -5.36
CA LYS A 85 12.39 17.16 -5.93
C LYS A 85 11.31 16.25 -5.34
N LYS A 86 11.61 14.96 -5.18
CA LYS A 86 10.66 13.99 -4.62
C LYS A 86 10.41 14.15 -3.13
N ARG A 87 11.42 14.50 -2.33
CA ARG A 87 11.25 14.86 -0.91
C ARG A 87 10.40 16.12 -0.78
N LYS A 88 10.66 17.17 -1.57
CA LYS A 88 9.83 18.38 -1.61
C LYS A 88 8.39 18.09 -2.00
N GLU A 89 8.16 17.36 -3.09
CA GLU A 89 6.79 16.96 -3.50
C GLU A 89 6.07 16.13 -2.42
N TYR A 90 6.80 15.30 -1.67
CA TYR A 90 6.23 14.51 -0.58
C TYR A 90 5.90 15.40 0.62
N GLU A 91 6.79 16.30 1.00
CA GLU A 91 6.60 17.28 2.06
C GLU A 91 5.45 18.24 1.75
N GLU A 92 5.38 18.78 0.53
CA GLU A 92 4.25 19.58 0.04
C GLU A 92 2.94 18.80 0.08
N LYS A 93 2.92 17.52 -0.32
CA LYS A 93 1.73 16.68 -0.18
C LYS A 93 1.34 16.40 1.26
N MET A 94 2.31 16.32 2.18
CA MET A 94 2.02 16.17 3.61
C MET A 94 1.52 17.49 4.20
N LYS A 95 2.04 18.62 3.74
CA LYS A 95 1.60 19.97 4.12
C LYS A 95 0.23 20.33 3.54
N GLU A 96 -0.05 19.98 2.29
CA GLU A 96 -1.35 20.18 1.62
C GLU A 96 -2.45 19.28 2.20
N LYS A 97 -2.08 18.06 2.64
CA LYS A 97 -3.00 17.20 3.41
C LYS A 97 -3.17 17.65 4.87
N GLY A 98 -2.26 18.47 5.37
CA GLY A 98 -2.31 19.12 6.68
C GLY A 98 -2.70 20.59 6.54
N GLU A 99 -3.95 20.83 6.14
CA GLU A 99 -4.74 22.04 6.40
C GLU A 99 -4.03 23.40 6.17
N GLU A 100 -4.39 24.07 5.07
CA GLU A 100 -4.46 25.53 5.12
C GLU A 100 -5.79 25.94 5.78
N PRO A 101 -5.79 26.94 6.69
CA PRO A 101 -7.01 27.43 7.32
C PRO A 101 -7.90 28.10 6.26
N VAL A 102 -8.90 27.36 5.80
CA VAL A 102 -9.96 27.87 4.92
C VAL A 102 -10.83 28.82 5.74
N MET A 103 -10.53 30.11 5.65
CA MET A 103 -11.42 31.20 6.08
C MET A 103 -12.63 31.28 5.12
N PHE A 104 -13.52 30.29 5.16
CA PHE A 104 -14.80 30.32 4.43
C PHE A 104 -15.96 30.03 5.39
N SER A 105 -16.65 31.10 5.81
CA SER A 105 -17.61 31.12 6.90
C SER A 105 -19.05 30.73 6.55
N HIS A 106 -19.35 30.04 5.43
CA HIS A 106 -20.76 29.88 5.01
C HIS A 106 -21.17 28.53 4.39
N LEU A 107 -20.25 27.61 4.10
CA LEU A 107 -20.62 26.25 3.71
C LEU A 107 -19.87 25.28 4.62
N GLY A 108 -20.63 24.55 5.46
CA GLY A 108 -20.10 23.67 6.48
C GLY A 108 -19.12 22.63 5.90
N PRO A 109 -18.01 22.33 6.61
CA PRO A 109 -17.04 21.34 6.15
C PRO A 109 -17.66 19.96 6.01
N VAL A 110 -17.49 19.32 4.85
CA VAL A 110 -17.62 17.86 4.74
C VAL A 110 -16.48 17.25 5.56
N ARG A 111 -16.76 16.99 6.84
CA ARG A 111 -15.84 16.40 7.81
C ARG A 111 -15.39 15.02 7.34
N ARG A 112 -14.21 14.94 6.73
CA ARG A 112 -13.40 13.71 6.81
C ARG A 112 -12.86 13.67 8.24
N ARG A 113 -13.64 13.02 9.12
CA ARG A 113 -13.31 12.85 10.54
C ARG A 113 -11.89 12.32 10.68
N THR A 114 -11.08 13.01 11.45
CA THR A 114 -9.73 12.56 11.80
C THR A 114 -9.86 11.34 12.72
N SER A 115 -8.85 10.46 12.74
CA SER A 115 -8.88 9.24 13.57
C SER A 115 -9.06 9.53 15.06
N ALA A 116 -8.68 10.72 15.52
CA ALA A 116 -8.85 11.17 16.90
C ALA A 116 -10.33 11.45 17.27
N GLU A 117 -11.10 12.08 16.37
CA GLU A 117 -12.55 12.32 16.58
C GLU A 117 -13.35 11.01 16.46
N GLU A 118 -12.88 10.06 15.63
CA GLU A 118 -13.47 8.72 15.51
C GLU A 118 -13.22 7.85 16.77
N GLU A 119 -12.06 8.01 17.42
CA GLU A 119 -11.72 7.30 18.66
C GLU A 119 -12.46 7.84 19.89
N GLU A 120 -12.66 9.16 19.99
CA GLU A 120 -13.43 9.77 21.08
C GLU A 120 -14.92 9.37 21.02
N ARG A 121 -15.50 9.36 19.81
CA ARG A 121 -16.87 8.87 19.57
C ARG A 121 -17.05 7.38 19.89
N SER A 122 -15.98 6.59 19.75
CA SER A 122 -15.99 5.17 20.13
C SER A 122 -15.98 4.97 21.64
N LYS A 123 -15.38 5.91 22.40
CA LYS A 123 -15.34 5.88 23.88
C LYS A 123 -16.62 6.44 24.50
N HIS A 124 -17.28 7.40 23.84
CA HIS A 124 -18.52 8.02 24.30
C HIS A 124 -19.58 8.04 23.18
N PRO A 125 -20.24 6.88 22.91
CA PRO A 125 -21.29 6.83 21.90
C PRO A 125 -22.46 7.72 22.32
N GLN A 126 -22.96 8.53 21.38
CA GLN A 126 -24.12 9.38 21.64
C GLN A 126 -25.40 8.52 21.67
N PRO A 127 -26.45 8.92 22.40
CA PRO A 127 -27.71 8.19 22.44
C PRO A 127 -28.26 7.90 21.04
N GLU A 128 -28.15 8.84 20.10
CA GLU A 128 -28.63 8.73 18.71
C GLU A 128 -27.89 7.66 17.89
N ASP A 129 -26.68 7.29 18.31
CA ASP A 129 -25.87 6.28 17.65
C ASP A 129 -26.37 4.86 17.98
N SER A 130 -27.16 4.69 19.05
CA SER A 130 -27.81 3.42 19.40
C SER A 130 -28.94 3.09 18.42
N VAL A 131 -29.06 1.80 18.06
CA VAL A 131 -30.19 1.27 17.28
C VAL A 131 -31.49 1.36 18.07
N TYR A 132 -31.42 1.38 19.40
CA TYR A 132 -32.57 1.43 20.30
C TYR A 132 -33.06 2.86 20.62
N TYR A 133 -32.41 3.89 20.07
CA TYR A 133 -32.77 5.27 20.32
C TYR A 133 -34.12 5.67 19.72
N HIS A 134 -34.96 6.28 20.55
CA HIS A 134 -36.20 6.90 20.12
C HIS A 134 -36.36 8.25 20.84
N PRO A 135 -36.55 9.38 20.12
CA PRO A 135 -36.53 10.73 20.71
C PRO A 135 -37.48 10.93 21.90
N THR A 136 -38.63 10.24 21.90
CA THR A 136 -39.67 10.39 22.93
C THR A 136 -39.85 9.19 23.84
N LEU A 137 -39.44 7.99 23.42
CA LEU A 137 -39.73 6.73 24.14
C LEU A 137 -38.48 6.10 24.75
N ASN A 138 -37.30 6.41 24.21
CA ASN A 138 -36.01 5.94 24.72
C ASN A 138 -34.90 6.94 24.36
N PRO A 139 -34.90 8.14 24.99
CA PRO A 139 -33.96 9.21 24.66
C PRO A 139 -32.52 8.87 25.08
N THR A 140 -32.32 7.88 25.96
CA THR A 140 -30.99 7.43 26.38
C THR A 140 -30.38 6.40 25.44
N GLY A 141 -31.16 5.86 24.49
CA GLY A 141 -30.70 4.81 23.58
C GLY A 141 -30.32 3.50 24.28
N ALA A 142 -30.75 3.29 25.53
CA ALA A 142 -30.42 2.10 26.30
C ALA A 142 -31.05 0.85 25.67
N PRO A 143 -30.33 -0.28 25.56
CA PRO A 143 -30.92 -1.50 25.07
C PRO A 143 -31.98 -2.02 26.06
N PRO A 144 -33.09 -2.60 25.58
CA PRO A 144 -34.08 -3.24 26.46
C PRO A 144 -33.44 -4.42 27.22
N PRO A 145 -33.99 -4.78 28.40
CA PRO A 145 -33.41 -5.81 29.27
C PRO A 145 -33.24 -7.14 28.51
N GLY A 146 -32.04 -7.72 28.61
CA GLY A 146 -31.68 -8.97 27.93
C GLY A 146 -31.19 -8.82 26.48
N LYS A 147 -31.19 -7.62 25.90
CA LYS A 147 -30.59 -7.37 24.58
C LYS A 147 -29.23 -6.66 24.70
N PRO A 148 -28.24 -7.01 23.86
CA PRO A 148 -26.94 -6.35 23.88
C PRO A 148 -27.02 -4.93 23.26
N PRO A 149 -26.12 -4.01 23.65
CA PRO A 149 -25.98 -2.71 22.98
C PRO A 149 -25.68 -2.89 21.48
N MET A 150 -26.43 -2.20 20.62
CA MET A 150 -26.23 -2.20 19.17
C MET A 150 -26.17 -0.76 18.67
N TYR A 151 -25.19 -0.46 17.81
CA TYR A 151 -24.95 0.88 17.28
C TYR A 151 -25.07 0.90 15.75
N LYS A 152 -25.46 2.05 15.22
CA LYS A 152 -25.49 2.32 13.77
C LYS A 152 -24.05 2.29 13.24
N SER A 153 -23.86 1.83 12.00
CA SER A 153 -22.57 1.47 11.39
C SER A 153 -21.53 2.60 11.29
N SER A 154 -21.85 3.80 11.74
CA SER A 154 -20.95 4.96 11.80
C SER A 154 -20.14 5.07 13.09
N VAL A 155 -20.52 4.40 14.19
CA VAL A 155 -19.95 4.61 15.54
C VAL A 155 -19.81 3.31 16.36
N GLY A 156 -20.41 2.20 15.91
CA GLY A 156 -20.30 0.92 16.63
C GLY A 156 -18.84 0.43 16.74
N PRO A 157 -18.53 -0.40 17.77
CA PRO A 157 -17.20 -0.96 17.96
C PRO A 157 -16.72 -1.57 16.63
N ARG A 158 -15.72 -0.94 16.00
CA ARG A 158 -15.01 -1.57 14.90
C ARG A 158 -14.38 -2.81 15.51
N ILE A 159 -14.92 -3.97 15.17
CA ILE A 159 -14.24 -5.25 15.38
C ILE A 159 -12.83 -5.02 14.81
N PRO A 160 -11.75 -5.11 15.62
CA PRO A 160 -10.41 -4.98 15.09
C PRO A 160 -10.30 -6.01 13.99
N LEU A 161 -10.10 -5.53 12.75
CA LEU A 161 -9.69 -6.35 11.62
C LEU A 161 -8.35 -6.94 12.04
N SER A 162 -8.43 -8.10 12.68
CA SER A 162 -7.29 -8.90 13.04
C SER A 162 -6.48 -9.08 11.78
N GLU A 163 -5.18 -8.83 11.90
CA GLU A 163 -4.17 -9.15 10.90
C GLU A 163 -4.44 -10.55 10.32
N PRO A 164 -4.11 -10.82 9.05
CA PRO A 164 -4.42 -12.10 8.40
C PRO A 164 -3.55 -13.21 9.02
N SER A 165 -3.94 -13.67 10.20
CA SER A 165 -3.46 -14.90 10.81
C SER A 165 -4.18 -16.03 10.11
N SER A 166 -3.39 -16.89 9.51
CA SER A 166 -3.80 -17.98 8.65
C SER A 166 -4.63 -18.99 9.45
N SER A 167 -5.96 -18.96 9.31
CA SER A 167 -6.81 -20.05 9.79
C SER A 167 -6.80 -21.18 8.77
N ALA A 168 -5.94 -22.15 9.04
CA ALA A 168 -6.08 -23.49 8.51
C ALA A 168 -7.40 -24.11 9.01
N GLY A 169 -8.17 -24.68 8.07
CA GLY A 169 -8.82 -25.98 8.21
C GLY A 169 -10.07 -26.08 9.09
N ALA A 170 -11.23 -26.15 8.43
CA ALA A 170 -12.34 -26.98 8.90
C ALA A 170 -13.03 -27.62 7.67
N GLY A 171 -12.67 -28.87 7.39
CA GLY A 171 -13.36 -29.75 6.44
C GLY A 171 -13.46 -31.16 7.05
N PRO A 172 -14.62 -31.84 7.01
CA PRO A 172 -14.77 -33.14 7.64
C PRO A 172 -14.42 -34.32 6.73
N SER A 173 -13.61 -35.23 7.29
CA SER A 173 -13.54 -36.70 7.18
C SER A 173 -14.02 -37.44 5.92
N SER A 174 -13.17 -38.31 5.35
CA SER A 174 -13.31 -39.78 5.48
C SER A 174 -12.23 -40.58 4.72
N SER A 175 -11.90 -41.75 5.28
CA SER A 175 -11.01 -42.84 4.81
C SER A 175 -9.50 -42.56 4.86
N ALA A 176 -8.61 -43.48 5.23
CA ALA A 176 -8.54 -44.73 5.99
C ALA A 176 -7.06 -45.18 5.87
N ASP A 177 -6.57 -45.96 6.82
CA ASP A 177 -5.29 -46.72 6.82
C ASP A 177 -3.97 -45.91 6.96
N ALA A 178 -3.29 -46.03 8.12
CA ALA A 178 -2.25 -47.03 8.46
C ALA A 178 -0.88 -46.65 7.83
N ALA A 179 0.28 -46.60 8.48
CA ALA A 179 0.83 -47.02 9.78
C ALA A 179 2.00 -46.04 10.10
N LEU A 180 2.22 -45.62 11.36
CA LEU A 180 3.30 -46.06 12.29
C LEU A 180 4.74 -46.12 11.70
N LEU A 181 5.71 -45.68 12.52
CA LEU A 181 7.20 -45.77 12.43
C LEU A 181 7.90 -44.43 12.06
N THR A 182 8.36 -43.62 13.03
CA THR A 182 9.67 -43.62 13.72
C THR A 182 10.89 -43.28 12.85
N SER A 183 11.58 -42.20 13.26
CA SER A 183 13.05 -41.99 13.21
C SER A 183 13.75 -41.59 11.90
N ASP A 184 14.50 -40.49 12.03
CA ASP A 184 15.82 -40.15 11.47
C ASP A 184 16.14 -40.23 9.96
N ASP A 185 16.77 -39.14 9.49
CA ASP A 185 17.73 -39.04 8.38
C ASP A 185 17.25 -39.29 6.94
N VAL A 186 16.91 -38.22 6.19
CA VAL A 186 16.94 -38.25 4.70
C VAL A 186 17.40 -36.90 4.12
N ALA A 187 18.50 -36.99 3.37
CA ALA A 187 19.19 -35.96 2.61
C ALA A 187 18.31 -35.14 1.64
N LEU A 188 18.65 -33.85 1.47
CA LEU A 188 18.13 -32.99 0.40
C LEU A 188 18.59 -33.48 -0.98
N PRO A 189 17.69 -33.64 -1.98
CA PRO A 189 18.11 -33.90 -3.36
C PRO A 189 18.71 -32.62 -3.99
N GLY A 190 19.93 -32.74 -4.51
CA GLY A 190 20.70 -31.66 -5.12
C GLY A 190 20.10 -31.11 -6.43
N LEU A 191 20.34 -29.82 -6.66
CA LEU A 191 19.91 -29.09 -7.86
C LEU A 191 20.65 -29.59 -9.12
N PRO A 192 19.99 -29.66 -10.29
CA PRO A 192 20.61 -30.11 -11.54
C PRO A 192 21.60 -29.06 -12.10
N PRO A 193 22.67 -29.50 -12.79
CA PRO A 193 23.69 -28.61 -13.34
C PRO A 193 23.19 -27.82 -14.57
N PRO A 194 23.75 -26.63 -14.84
CA PRO A 194 23.37 -25.81 -16.00
C PRO A 194 23.93 -26.37 -17.33
N PRO A 195 23.25 -26.10 -18.47
CA PRO A 195 23.65 -26.61 -19.78
C PRO A 195 24.91 -25.90 -20.33
N PRO A 196 25.72 -26.60 -21.15
CA PRO A 196 26.93 -26.06 -21.77
C PRO A 196 26.61 -25.02 -22.86
N LEU A 197 27.54 -24.06 -23.02
CA LEU A 197 27.51 -22.92 -23.95
C LEU A 197 27.55 -23.34 -25.42
#